data_AF-A0A370XC79-F1
#
_entry.id   AF-A0A370XC79-F1
#
_cell.length_a   1.000
_cell.length_b   1.000
_cell.length_c   1.000
_cell.angle_alpha   90.00
_cell.angle_beta   90.00
_cell.angle_gamma   90.00
#
_symmetry.space_group_name_H-M   'P 1'
#
loop_
_entity.id
_entity.type
_entity.pdbx_description
1 polymer ?
#
loop_
_entity_poly.entity_id
_entity_poly.type
_entity_poly.pdbx_seq_one_letter_code
_entity_poly.pdbx_strand_id
1 'polypeptide(L)'
;MVHGARVPPVSRRPLWWGLVATPWLVPVAFFPLALAYYALTGQHATASGWGGFLGFAYLFGVPLGYVALAVLGWPWVSVLQRWNKLVTPYVCAGACVIGAVAFEVFAALVGTAQRNTTEVLGIGLVTGLLAGLIFCAVAGVPFRSHR
;
A
#
# COMPACT_ATOMS: atom_id res chain seq x y z
N MET A 1 -12.91 26.01 32.92
CA MET A 1 -13.37 25.35 31.68
C MET A 1 -12.46 25.77 30.54
N VAL A 2 -11.39 25.01 30.30
CA VAL A 2 -10.42 25.31 29.23
C VAL A 2 -11.04 24.88 27.91
N HIS A 3 -11.31 25.85 27.03
CA HIS A 3 -11.65 25.56 25.63
C HIS A 3 -10.53 24.71 25.04
N GLY A 4 -10.82 23.43 24.83
CA GLY A 4 -9.90 22.48 24.22
C GLY A 4 -9.45 23.03 22.88
N ALA A 5 -8.18 23.41 22.80
CA ALA A 5 -7.53 23.79 21.56
C ALA A 5 -7.73 22.62 20.58
N ARG A 6 -8.60 22.81 19.59
CA ARG A 6 -8.79 21.85 18.53
C ARG A 6 -7.47 21.79 17.78
N VAL A 7 -6.68 20.76 18.04
CA VAL A 7 -5.52 20.42 17.21
C VAL A 7 -6.05 20.39 15.77
N PRO A 8 -5.49 21.18 14.84
CA PRO A 8 -5.98 21.21 13.48
C PRO A 8 -6.00 19.78 12.92
N PRO A 9 -7.04 19.38 12.17
CA PRO A 9 -7.13 18.04 11.64
C PRO A 9 -5.89 17.78 10.76
N VAL A 10 -5.09 16.78 11.17
CA VAL A 10 -3.82 16.43 10.52
C VAL A 10 -4.03 15.93 9.09
N SER A 11 -5.24 15.47 8.75
CA SER A 11 -5.65 15.15 7.38
C SER A 11 -6.69 16.14 6.87
N ARG A 12 -6.53 16.60 5.62
CA ARG A 12 -7.53 17.46 4.96
C ARG A 12 -8.76 16.68 4.49
N ARG A 13 -8.67 15.35 4.45
CA ARG A 13 -9.71 14.44 3.97
C ARG A 13 -9.94 13.30 4.97
N PRO A 14 -11.10 12.64 4.94
CA PRO A 14 -11.36 11.47 5.77
C PRO A 14 -10.39 10.33 5.45
N LEU A 15 -9.75 9.75 6.47
CA LEU A 15 -8.78 8.66 6.30
C LEU A 15 -9.39 7.41 5.65
N TRP A 16 -10.70 7.21 5.81
CA TRP A 16 -11.42 6.08 5.22
C TRP A 16 -11.41 6.11 3.68
N TRP A 17 -11.34 7.29 3.06
CA TRP A 17 -11.19 7.36 1.60
C TRP A 17 -9.87 6.76 1.14
N GLY A 18 -8.79 6.99 1.90
CA GLY A 18 -7.50 6.36 1.66
C GLY A 18 -7.62 4.84 1.74
N LEU A 19 -8.28 4.32 2.78
CA LEU A 19 -8.48 2.87 2.94
C LEU A 19 -9.28 2.25 1.78
N VAL A 20 -10.35 2.92 1.34
CA VAL A 20 -11.22 2.37 0.30
C VAL A 20 -10.56 2.47 -1.07
N ALA A 21 -9.90 3.58 -1.41
CA ALA A 21 -9.34 3.79 -2.73
C ALA A 21 -8.01 3.06 -2.97
N THR A 22 -7.18 2.89 -1.92
CA THR A 22 -5.82 2.34 -2.08
C THR A 22 -5.81 0.95 -2.72
N PRO A 23 -6.63 -0.05 -2.31
CA PRO A 23 -6.64 -1.36 -2.93
C PRO A 23 -6.93 -1.33 -4.43
N TRP A 24 -7.77 -0.40 -4.91
CA TRP A 24 -8.10 -0.26 -6.33
C TRP A 24 -7.00 0.44 -7.12
N LEU A 25 -6.36 1.43 -6.51
CA LEU A 25 -5.34 2.23 -7.18
C LEU A 25 -3.99 1.52 -7.23
N VAL A 26 -3.69 0.62 -6.31
CA VAL A 26 -2.41 -0.11 -6.28
C VAL A 26 -2.17 -0.93 -7.56
N PRO A 27 -3.10 -1.78 -8.04
CA PRO A 27 -2.92 -2.49 -9.31
C PRO A 27 -2.71 -1.54 -10.49
N VAL A 28 -3.45 -0.42 -10.53
CA VAL A 28 -3.33 0.61 -11.58
C VAL A 28 -1.97 1.28 -11.55
N ALA A 29 -1.46 1.62 -10.36
CA ALA A 29 -0.15 2.25 -10.19
C ALA A 29 1.01 1.27 -10.41
N PHE A 30 0.80 -0.02 -10.15
CA PHE A 30 1.80 -1.05 -10.39
C PHE A 30 1.96 -1.37 -11.88
N PHE A 31 0.89 -1.25 -12.67
CA PHE A 31 0.90 -1.49 -14.11
C PHE A 31 1.97 -0.70 -14.90
N PRO A 32 2.11 0.63 -14.76
CA PRO A 32 3.18 1.37 -15.45
C PRO A 32 4.58 0.99 -14.94
N LEU A 33 4.72 0.62 -13.66
CA LEU A 33 5.99 0.14 -13.12
C LEU A 33 6.40 -1.18 -13.79
N ALA A 34 5.43 -2.09 -13.97
CA ALA A 34 5.64 -3.32 -14.71
C ALA A 34 6.01 -3.01 -16.18
N LEU A 35 5.26 -2.14 -16.86
CA LEU A 35 5.59 -1.74 -18.25
C LEU A 35 7.02 -1.21 -18.38
N ALA A 36 7.45 -0.35 -17.46
CA ALA A 36 8.80 0.18 -17.44
C ALA A 36 9.84 -0.93 -17.24
N TYR A 37 9.60 -1.88 -16.33
CA TYR A 37 10.48 -3.03 -16.12
C TYR A 37 10.63 -3.90 -17.39
N TYR A 38 9.52 -4.23 -18.06
CA TYR A 38 9.56 -5.00 -19.31
C TYR A 38 10.28 -4.24 -20.43
N ALA A 39 10.05 -2.93 -20.55
CA ALA A 39 10.75 -2.08 -21.51
C ALA A 39 12.27 -2.02 -21.26
N LEU A 40 12.70 -1.96 -20.00
CA LEU A 40 14.11 -1.90 -19.63
C LEU A 40 14.83 -3.26 -19.77
N THR A 41 14.12 -4.36 -19.58
CA THR A 41 14.69 -5.72 -19.67
C THR A 41 14.58 -6.33 -21.07
N GLY A 42 13.90 -5.65 -22.01
CA GLY A 42 13.64 -6.17 -23.36
C GLY A 42 12.70 -7.37 -23.39
N GLN A 43 12.02 -7.68 -22.28
CA GLN A 43 11.03 -8.73 -22.22
C GLN A 43 9.70 -8.23 -22.79
N HIS A 44 8.97 -9.11 -23.47
CA HIS A 44 7.65 -8.79 -24.02
C HIS A 44 6.59 -9.71 -23.42
N ALA A 45 5.62 -9.12 -22.72
CA ALA A 45 4.42 -9.83 -22.28
C ALA A 45 3.32 -9.69 -23.34
N THR A 46 2.61 -10.78 -23.62
CA THR A 46 1.44 -10.78 -24.50
C THR A 46 0.28 -10.00 -23.88
N ALA A 47 -0.65 -9.53 -24.71
CA ALA A 47 -1.88 -8.89 -24.22
C ALA A 47 -2.67 -9.78 -23.24
N SER A 48 -2.70 -11.09 -23.48
CA SER A 48 -3.30 -12.07 -22.56
C SER A 48 -2.55 -12.18 -21.23
N GLY A 49 -1.22 -12.04 -21.23
CA GLY A 49 -0.41 -11.99 -20.01
C GLY A 49 -0.74 -10.78 -19.15
N TRP A 50 -0.92 -9.60 -19.76
CA TRP A 50 -1.35 -8.40 -19.06
C TRP A 50 -2.77 -8.51 -18.48
N GLY A 51 -3.69 -9.07 -19.25
CA GLY A 51 -5.06 -9.34 -18.80
C GLY A 51 -5.09 -10.31 -17.61
N GLY A 52 -4.30 -11.39 -17.67
CA GLY A 52 -4.16 -12.35 -16.57
C GLY A 52 -3.55 -11.71 -15.31
N PHE A 53 -2.51 -10.89 -15.47
CA PHE A 53 -1.88 -10.16 -14.37
C PHE A 53 -2.87 -9.22 -13.66
N LEU A 54 -3.58 -8.37 -14.42
CA LEU A 54 -4.57 -7.45 -13.86
C LEU A 54 -5.74 -8.23 -13.25
N GLY A 55 -6.24 -9.27 -13.93
CA GLY A 55 -7.31 -10.12 -13.41
C GLY A 55 -6.95 -10.74 -12.06
N PHE A 56 -5.73 -11.28 -11.94
CA PHE A 56 -5.22 -11.83 -10.67
C PHE A 56 -5.06 -10.74 -9.59
N ALA A 57 -4.48 -9.59 -9.94
CA ALA A 57 -4.29 -8.47 -9.02
C ALA A 57 -5.62 -7.91 -8.49
N TYR A 58 -6.66 -7.84 -9.33
CA TYR A 58 -7.98 -7.40 -8.90
C TYR A 58 -8.74 -8.49 -8.12
N LEU A 59 -8.72 -9.74 -8.59
CA LEU A 59 -9.50 -10.81 -7.98
C LEU A 59 -8.96 -11.22 -6.60
N PHE A 60 -7.63 -11.27 -6.43
CA PHE A 60 -6.99 -11.66 -5.18
C PHE A 60 -6.34 -10.50 -4.43
N GLY A 61 -5.67 -9.62 -5.17
CA GLY A 61 -4.93 -8.51 -4.57
C GLY A 61 -5.82 -7.46 -3.92
N VAL A 62 -6.99 -7.13 -4.50
CA VAL A 62 -7.91 -6.14 -3.90
C VAL A 62 -8.52 -6.66 -2.58
N PRO A 63 -9.10 -7.87 -2.51
CA PRO A 63 -9.59 -8.41 -1.24
C PRO A 63 -8.48 -8.54 -0.19
N LEU A 64 -7.30 -9.03 -0.58
CA LEU A 64 -6.15 -9.13 0.32
C LEU A 64 -5.72 -7.75 0.84
N GLY A 65 -5.69 -6.75 -0.05
CA GLY A 65 -5.38 -5.36 0.29
C GLY A 65 -6.38 -4.77 1.28
N TYR A 66 -7.67 -5.05 1.12
CA TYR A 66 -8.69 -4.66 2.10
C TYR A 66 -8.47 -5.29 3.46
N VAL A 67 -8.19 -6.59 3.51
CA VAL A 67 -7.91 -7.30 4.77
C VAL A 67 -6.64 -6.74 5.42
N ALA A 68 -5.56 -6.57 4.67
CA ALA A 68 -4.30 -6.02 5.19
C ALA A 68 -4.48 -4.59 5.72
N LEU A 69 -5.21 -3.74 4.99
CA LEU A 69 -5.50 -2.37 5.43
C LEU A 69 -6.44 -2.35 6.64
N ALA A 70 -7.43 -3.23 6.74
CA ALA A 70 -8.34 -3.28 7.87
C ALA A 70 -7.67 -3.82 9.15
N VAL A 71 -6.88 -4.90 9.02
CA VAL A 71 -6.27 -5.61 10.15
C VAL A 71 -4.99 -4.94 10.62
N LEU A 72 -4.15 -4.45 9.71
CA LEU A 72 -2.82 -3.91 10.04
C LEU A 72 -2.70 -2.42 9.73
N GLY A 73 -3.17 -1.98 8.56
CA GLY A 73 -3.07 -0.59 8.14
C GLY A 73 -3.84 0.38 9.03
N TRP A 74 -5.08 0.06 9.39
CA TRP A 74 -5.94 0.91 10.18
C TRP A 74 -5.48 1.07 11.62
N PRO A 75 -5.10 -0.01 12.35
CA PRO A 75 -4.46 0.14 13.66
C PRO A 75 -3.18 0.97 13.59
N TRP A 76 -2.32 0.73 12.59
CA TRP A 76 -1.09 1.50 12.40
C TRP A 76 -1.35 3.00 12.23
N VAL A 77 -2.26 3.37 11.33
CA VAL A 77 -2.65 4.77 11.08
C VAL A 77 -3.29 5.38 12.33
N SER A 78 -4.12 4.64 13.05
CA SER A 78 -4.75 5.09 14.30
C SER A 78 -3.71 5.38 15.39
N VAL A 79 -2.67 4.55 15.51
CA VAL A 79 -1.55 4.75 16.44
C VAL A 79 -0.75 6.00 16.07
N LEU A 80 -0.42 6.17 14.78
CA LEU A 80 0.27 7.37 14.29
C LEU A 80 -0.54 8.66 14.52
N GLN A 81 -1.87 8.58 14.37
CA GLN A 81 -2.77 9.69 14.66
C GLN A 81 -2.77 10.03 16.15
N ARG A 82 -2.84 9.03 17.04
CA ARG A 82 -2.77 9.22 18.51
C ARG A 82 -1.45 9.86 18.94
N TRP A 83 -0.34 9.52 18.29
CA TRP A 83 0.97 10.10 18.58
C TRP A 83 1.22 11.45 17.91
N ASN A 84 0.27 11.96 17.12
CA ASN A 84 0.44 13.16 16.31
C ASN A 84 1.70 13.08 15.41
N LYS A 85 1.95 11.89 14.85
CA LYS A 85 3.06 11.57 13.93
C LYS A 85 2.56 11.08 12.58
N LEU A 86 1.34 11.48 12.19
CA LEU A 86 0.76 11.11 10.90
C LEU A 86 1.42 11.93 9.79
N VAL A 87 2.60 11.49 9.35
CA VAL A 87 3.35 12.02 8.22
C VAL A 87 3.70 10.91 7.24
N THR A 88 3.80 11.27 5.95
CA THR A 88 4.05 10.33 4.85
C THR A 88 5.17 9.31 5.12
N PRO A 89 6.37 9.68 5.59
CA PRO A 89 7.45 8.71 5.76
C PRO A 89 7.13 7.59 6.77
N TYR A 90 6.44 7.89 7.88
CA TYR A 90 6.07 6.86 8.86
C TYR A 90 4.95 5.95 8.34
N VAL A 91 4.00 6.51 7.59
CA VAL A 91 2.95 5.71 6.95
C VAL A 91 3.55 4.78 5.92
N CYS A 92 4.43 5.28 5.04
CA CYS A 92 5.13 4.48 4.05
C CYS A 92 6.03 3.40 4.67
N ALA A 93 6.79 3.72 5.72
CA ALA A 93 7.63 2.74 6.41
C ALA A 93 6.79 1.58 6.98
N GLY A 94 5.68 1.89 7.66
CA GLY A 94 4.77 0.85 8.14
C GLY A 94 4.12 0.07 7.01
N ALA A 95 3.73 0.74 5.92
CA ALA A 95 3.15 0.10 4.75
C ALA A 95 4.13 -0.85 4.05
N CYS A 96 5.42 -0.53 3.99
CA CYS A 96 6.46 -1.45 3.51
C CYS A 96 6.53 -2.72 4.35
N VAL A 97 6.57 -2.58 5.68
CA VAL A 97 6.64 -3.75 6.60
C VAL A 97 5.38 -4.60 6.48
N ILE A 98 4.19 -3.98 6.48
CA ILE A 98 2.91 -4.66 6.30
C ILE A 98 2.86 -5.37 4.94
N GLY A 99 3.28 -4.70 3.87
CA GLY A 99 3.32 -5.24 2.52
C GLY A 99 4.22 -6.46 2.41
N ALA A 100 5.45 -6.37 2.95
CA ALA A 100 6.40 -7.48 3.00
C ALA A 100 5.81 -8.71 3.71
N VAL A 101 5.23 -8.52 4.90
CA VAL A 101 4.64 -9.61 5.69
C VAL A 101 3.40 -10.18 5.01
N ALA A 102 2.50 -9.33 4.50
CA ALA A 102 1.28 -9.78 3.83
C ALA A 102 1.58 -10.60 2.56
N PHE A 103 2.59 -10.20 1.78
CA PHE A 103 3.00 -10.93 0.59
C PHE A 103 3.62 -12.29 0.93
N GLU A 104 4.47 -12.37 1.94
CA GLU A 104 5.03 -13.65 2.41
C GLU A 104 3.95 -14.61 2.91
N VAL A 105 3.02 -14.11 3.74
CA VAL A 105 1.89 -14.92 4.22
C VAL A 105 1.04 -15.40 3.04
N PHE A 106 0.75 -14.53 2.07
CA PHE A 106 0.00 -14.91 0.88
C PHE A 106 0.75 -15.94 0.03
N ALA A 107 2.05 -15.76 -0.19
CA ALA A 107 2.88 -16.68 -0.97
C ALA A 107 2.97 -18.08 -0.32
N ALA A 108 3.01 -18.14 1.01
CA ALA A 108 2.94 -19.38 1.78
C ALA A 108 1.58 -20.07 1.63
N LEU A 109 0.47 -19.31 1.70
CA LEU A 109 -0.89 -19.85 1.57
C LEU A 109 -1.20 -20.40 0.17
N VAL A 110 -0.67 -19.77 -0.88
CA VAL A 110 -0.89 -20.19 -2.28
C VAL A 110 0.06 -21.34 -2.68
N GLY A 111 0.95 -21.77 -1.79
CA GLY A 111 1.91 -22.85 -2.07
C GLY A 111 3.03 -22.43 -3.04
N THR A 112 3.20 -21.13 -3.27
CA THR A 112 4.29 -20.58 -4.12
C THR A 112 5.62 -20.41 -3.38
N ALA A 113 5.77 -21.06 -2.23
CA ALA A 113 6.95 -21.01 -1.36
C ALA A 113 8.27 -21.48 -2.03
N GLN A 114 8.20 -22.03 -3.25
CA GLN A 114 9.37 -22.35 -4.07
C GLN A 114 10.02 -21.11 -4.73
N ARG A 115 9.39 -19.93 -4.68
CA ARG A 115 10.01 -18.68 -5.17
C ARG A 115 11.07 -18.17 -4.20
N ASN A 116 12.09 -17.52 -4.75
CA ASN A 116 13.18 -16.92 -3.99
C ASN A 116 12.60 -15.89 -2.99
N THR A 117 12.77 -16.11 -1.69
CA THR A 117 12.22 -15.26 -0.62
C THR A 117 12.60 -13.79 -0.81
N THR A 118 13.77 -13.51 -1.37
CA THR A 118 14.22 -12.14 -1.66
C THR A 118 13.35 -11.43 -2.70
N GLU A 119 12.84 -12.15 -3.70
CA GLU A 119 11.94 -11.61 -4.72
C GLU A 119 10.56 -11.31 -4.14
N VAL A 120 10.02 -12.25 -3.35
CA VAL A 120 8.71 -12.10 -2.68
C VAL A 120 8.75 -10.90 -1.73
N LEU A 121 9.80 -10.80 -0.92
CA LEU A 121 10.03 -9.68 -0.02
C LEU A 121 10.18 -8.35 -0.79
N GLY A 122 10.95 -8.35 -1.89
CA GLY A 122 11.16 -7.17 -2.72
C GLY A 122 9.86 -6.64 -3.33
N ILE A 123 9.03 -7.54 -3.87
CA ILE A 123 7.71 -7.19 -4.40
C ILE A 123 6.83 -6.65 -3.27
N GLY A 124 6.76 -7.34 -2.12
CA GLY A 124 5.98 -6.91 -0.97
C GLY A 124 6.36 -5.52 -0.45
N LEU A 125 7.66 -5.21 -0.39
CA LEU A 125 8.18 -3.89 0.00
C LEU A 125 7.77 -2.80 -1.00
N VAL A 126 7.94 -3.04 -2.30
CA VAL A 126 7.59 -2.07 -3.36
C VAL A 126 6.08 -1.84 -3.40
N THR A 127 5.29 -2.89 -3.34
CA THR A 127 3.82 -2.80 -3.31
C THR A 127 3.35 -2.09 -2.04
N GLY A 128 3.95 -2.39 -0.88
CA GLY A 128 3.68 -1.69 0.37
C GLY A 128 4.01 -0.20 0.30
N LEU A 129 5.15 0.16 -0.28
CA LEU A 129 5.54 1.57 -0.48
C LEU A 129 4.55 2.30 -1.37
N LEU A 130 4.18 1.71 -2.52
CA LEU A 130 3.18 2.26 -3.44
C LEU A 130 1.83 2.45 -2.74
N ALA A 131 1.36 1.45 -2.00
CA ALA A 131 0.12 1.53 -1.24
C ALA A 131 0.18 2.67 -0.20
N GLY A 132 1.28 2.80 0.52
CA GLY A 132 1.49 3.90 1.48
C GLY A 132 1.45 5.27 0.82
N LEU A 133 2.12 5.44 -0.33
CA LEU A 133 2.13 6.69 -1.08
C LEU A 133 0.74 7.07 -1.60
N ILE A 134 0.03 6.10 -2.19
CA ILE A 134 -1.34 6.27 -2.67
C ILE A 134 -2.27 6.65 -1.52
N PHE A 135 -2.19 5.93 -0.40
CA PHE A 135 -2.97 6.24 0.79
C PHE A 135 -2.71 7.67 1.26
N CYS A 136 -1.45 8.07 1.38
CA CYS A 136 -1.07 9.42 1.81
C CYS A 136 -1.60 10.49 0.84
N ALA A 137 -1.50 10.26 -0.46
CA ALA A 137 -2.00 11.18 -1.48
C ALA A 137 -3.53 11.33 -1.44
N VAL A 138 -4.26 10.22 -1.33
CA VAL A 138 -5.73 10.23 -1.28
C VAL A 138 -6.25 10.84 0.02
N ALA A 139 -5.67 10.45 1.16
CA ALA A 139 -6.05 10.94 2.49
C ALA A 139 -5.54 12.36 2.78
N GLY A 140 -4.63 12.89 1.97
CA GLY A 140 -4.03 14.21 2.15
C GLY A 140 -3.13 14.28 3.39
N VAL A 141 -2.31 13.25 3.62
CA VAL A 141 -1.33 13.20 4.71
C VAL A 141 -0.12 14.06 4.33
N PRO A 142 0.36 14.97 5.21
CA PRO A 142 1.48 15.85 4.89
C PRO A 142 2.82 15.13 4.93
N PHE A 143 3.76 15.56 4.07
CA PHE A 143 5.13 15.05 4.05
C PHE A 143 5.96 15.48 5.27
N ARG A 144 5.68 16.66 5.82
CA ARG A 144 6.37 17.22 6.99
C ARG A 144 5.34 17.60 8.03
N SER A 145 5.59 17.21 9.28
CA SER A 145 4.84 17.71 10.42
C SER A 145 5.11 19.21 10.50
N HIS A 146 4.10 20.04 10.29
CA HIS A 146 4.14 21.45 10.66
C HIS A 146 4.10 21.53 12.20
N ARG A 147 5.24 21.26 12.83
CA ARG A 147 5.57 21.75 14.16
C ARG A 147 6.55 22.90 14.01
#